data_AF-A0AAU8WBP2-F1
#
_entry.id   AF-A0AAU8WBP2-F1
#
_cell.length_a   1.000
_cell.length_b   1.000
_cell.length_c   1.000
_cell.angle_alpha   90.00
_cell.angle_beta   90.00
_cell.angle_gamma   90.00
#
_symmetry.space_group_name_H-M   'P 1'
#
loop_
_entity.id
_entity.type
_entity.pdbx_description
1 polymer ?
#
loop_
_entity_poly.entity_id
_entity_poly.type
_entity_poly.pdbx_seq_one_letter_code
_entity_poly.pdbx_strand_id
1 'polypeptide(L)'
;MIAIDPKSTLAEDLKYSKRAFSFMGNGGHMVVQNEETFDTEHDPYAKAASVLIDEAVHLLGYMKNGETSKSYGCFRASQSKKFNDFIVSQDSYITEK
;
A
#
# COMPACT_ATOMS: atom_id res chain seq x y z
N MET A 1 16.01 -7.66 10.51
CA MET A 1 15.36 -7.05 9.33
C MET A 1 15.50 -8.07 8.21
N ILE A 2 14.42 -8.58 7.59
CA ILE A 2 14.61 -8.95 6.18
C ILE A 2 14.60 -7.60 5.48
N ALA A 3 15.78 -6.99 5.43
CA ALA A 3 15.99 -5.82 4.62
C ALA A 3 15.89 -6.35 3.21
N ILE A 4 14.77 -6.08 2.55
CA ILE A 4 14.73 -6.29 1.11
C ILE A 4 15.69 -5.27 0.56
N ASP A 5 16.86 -5.73 0.12
CA ASP A 5 17.83 -4.88 -0.54
C ASP A 5 17.10 -4.19 -1.71
N PRO A 6 17.02 -2.84 -1.73
CA PRO A 6 16.35 -2.10 -2.79
C PRO A 6 16.85 -2.43 -4.20
N LYS A 7 18.06 -3.01 -4.32
CA LYS A 7 18.66 -3.45 -5.58
C LYS A 7 18.48 -4.95 -5.88
N SER A 8 17.81 -5.69 -5.01
CA SER A 8 17.53 -7.12 -5.22
C SER A 8 16.46 -7.34 -6.28
N THR A 9 16.49 -8.49 -6.95
CA THR A 9 15.42 -8.93 -7.85
C THR A 9 14.05 -8.89 -7.17
N LEU A 10 13.99 -9.28 -5.89
CA LEU A 10 12.75 -9.23 -5.11
C LEU A 10 12.21 -7.79 -4.95
N ALA A 11 13.08 -6.80 -4.74
CA ALA A 11 12.65 -5.40 -4.68
C ALA A 11 12.06 -4.94 -6.01
N GLU A 12 12.68 -5.33 -7.12
CA GLU A 12 12.21 -4.97 -8.46
C GLU A 12 10.87 -5.66 -8.78
N ASP A 13 10.69 -6.93 -8.40
CA ASP A 13 9.42 -7.66 -8.54
C ASP A 13 8.29 -6.99 -7.75
N LEU A 14 8.56 -6.59 -6.49
CA LEU A 14 7.60 -5.87 -5.66
C LEU A 14 7.23 -4.50 -6.25
N LYS A 15 8.21 -3.79 -6.81
CA LYS A 15 8.01 -2.52 -7.50
C LYS A 15 7.15 -2.67 -8.75
N TYR A 16 7.36 -3.71 -9.56
CA TYR A 16 6.50 -4.00 -10.71
C TYR A 16 5.10 -4.40 -10.28
N SER A 17 4.96 -5.23 -9.24
CA SER A 17 3.67 -5.60 -8.67
C SER A 17 2.89 -4.36 -8.21
N LYS A 18 3.55 -3.44 -7.49
CA LYS A 18 2.95 -2.16 -7.08
C LYS A 18 2.43 -1.35 -8.28
N ARG A 19 3.22 -1.27 -9.37
CA ARG A 19 2.81 -0.55 -10.59
C ARG A 19 1.65 -1.23 -11.32
N ALA A 20 1.64 -2.56 -11.37
CA ALA A 20 0.56 -3.31 -12.01
C ALA A 20 -0.79 -3.10 -11.31
N PHE A 21 -0.79 -2.85 -10.00
CA PHE A 21 -2.01 -2.57 -9.22
C PHE A 21 -2.29 -1.08 -8.97
N SER A 22 -1.49 -0.15 -9.51
CA SER A 22 -1.77 1.28 -9.41
C SER A 22 -2.77 1.74 -10.47
N PHE A 23 -3.18 3.02 -10.42
CA PHE A 23 -4.08 3.63 -11.39
C PHE A 23 -3.61 3.48 -12.84
N MET A 24 -2.30 3.61 -13.11
CA MET A 24 -1.73 3.43 -14.45
C MET A 24 -1.65 1.96 -14.89
N GLY A 25 -1.90 1.02 -13.98
CA GLY A 25 -2.01 -0.40 -14.26
C GLY A 25 -3.48 -0.82 -14.30
N ASN A 26 -3.85 -1.78 -13.44
CA ASN A 26 -5.20 -2.32 -13.33
C ASN A 26 -5.99 -1.81 -12.11
N GLY A 27 -5.46 -0.81 -11.40
CA GLY A 27 -6.13 -0.22 -10.24
C GLY A 27 -7.38 0.58 -10.63
N GLY A 28 -8.48 0.36 -9.92
CA GLY A 28 -9.77 1.00 -10.22
C GLY A 28 -9.99 2.39 -9.61
N HIS A 29 -9.12 2.82 -8.67
CA HIS A 29 -9.22 4.13 -8.03
C HIS A 29 -8.41 5.18 -8.79
N MET A 30 -8.97 6.36 -9.04
CA MET A 30 -8.33 7.48 -9.72
C MET A 30 -7.27 8.17 -8.88
N VAL A 31 -6.22 8.64 -9.54
CA VAL A 31 -5.35 9.69 -9.03
C VAL A 31 -5.89 11.03 -9.55
N VAL A 32 -6.21 11.96 -8.65
CA VAL A 32 -6.69 13.30 -8.99
C VAL A 32 -5.50 14.25 -9.03
N GLN A 33 -5.41 15.02 -10.11
CA GLN A 33 -4.37 16.02 -10.30
C GLN A 33 -5.01 17.36 -10.64
N ASN A 34 -4.33 18.43 -10.23
CA ASN A 34 -4.67 19.77 -10.64
C ASN A 34 -4.44 19.93 -12.15
N GLU A 35 -5.42 20.42 -12.89
CA GLU A 35 -5.33 20.51 -14.36
C GLU A 35 -4.35 21.59 -14.84
N GLU A 36 -4.07 22.61 -14.02
CA GLU A 36 -3.18 23.72 -14.39
C GLU A 36 -1.73 23.46 -13.97
N THR A 37 -1.52 22.92 -12.77
CA THR A 37 -0.16 22.69 -12.23
C THR A 37 0.34 21.26 -12.42
N PHE A 38 -0.55 20.31 -12.74
CA PHE A 38 -0.29 18.86 -12.75
C PHE A 38 0.14 18.29 -11.40
N ASP A 39 -0.03 19.05 -10.32
CA ASP A 39 0.24 18.56 -8.97
C ASP A 39 -0.79 17.49 -8.58
N THR A 40 -0.33 16.47 -7.86
CA THR A 40 -1.22 15.41 -7.37
C THR A 40 -1.98 15.89 -6.15
N GLU A 41 -3.29 16.05 -6.30
CA GLU A 41 -4.20 16.46 -5.23
C GLU A 41 -4.66 15.25 -4.39
N HIS A 42 -4.83 14.10 -5.04
CA HIS A 42 -5.25 12.87 -4.37
C HIS A 42 -4.63 11.62 -5.03
N ASP A 43 -3.87 10.85 -4.26
CA ASP A 43 -3.36 9.53 -4.65
C ASP A 43 -3.80 8.48 -3.60
N PRO A 44 -4.85 7.69 -3.89
CA PRO A 44 -5.37 6.71 -2.95
C PRO A 44 -4.38 5.56 -2.72
N TYR A 45 -3.48 5.27 -3.66
CA TYR A 45 -2.48 4.19 -3.53
C TYR A 45 -1.33 4.60 -2.62
N ALA A 46 -0.85 5.84 -2.76
CA ALA A 46 0.16 6.37 -1.85
C ALA A 46 -0.39 6.44 -0.42
N LYS A 47 -1.64 6.92 -0.26
CA LYS A 47 -2.28 7.00 1.05
C LYS A 47 -2.56 5.61 1.64
N ALA A 48 -3.01 4.64 0.83
CA ALA A 48 -3.19 3.25 1.25
C ALA A 48 -1.89 2.67 1.81
N ALA A 49 -0.77 2.87 1.12
CA ALA A 49 0.53 2.39 1.58
C ALA A 49 0.90 3.00 2.94
N SER A 50 0.67 4.30 3.15
CA SER A 50 0.91 4.94 4.45
C SER A 50 0.02 4.37 5.56
N VAL A 51 -1.28 4.19 5.33
CA VAL A 51 -2.21 3.63 6.33
C VAL A 51 -1.84 2.19 6.67
N LEU A 52 -1.49 1.39 5.65
CA LEU A 52 -1.05 0.00 5.86
C LEU A 52 0.21 -0.07 6.71
N ILE A 53 1.22 0.77 6.42
CA ILE A 53 2.48 0.79 7.17
C ILE A 53 2.25 1.24 8.61
N ASP A 54 1.46 2.29 8.82
CA ASP A 54 1.10 2.78 10.15
C ASP A 54 0.43 1.69 10.98
N GLU A 55 -0.55 0.99 10.40
CA GLU A 55 -1.24 -0.10 11.07
C GLU A 55 -0.32 -1.32 11.32
N ALA A 56 0.56 -1.64 10.38
CA ALA A 56 1.49 -2.77 10.48
C ALA A 56 2.47 -2.63 11.66
N VAL A 57 2.85 -1.41 12.03
CA VAL A 57 3.73 -1.14 13.19
C VAL A 57 3.06 -1.57 14.51
N HIS A 58 1.73 -1.58 14.58
CA HIS A 58 0.98 -1.99 15.77
C HIS A 58 0.63 -3.48 15.78
N LEU A 59 0.74 -4.17 14.64
CA LEU A 59 0.32 -5.57 14.47
C LEU A 59 1.50 -6.54 14.28
N LEU A 60 2.66 -6.23 14.87
CA LEU A 60 3.87 -7.03 14.74
C LEU A 60 3.65 -8.46 15.25
N GLY A 61 4.12 -9.43 14.46
CA GLY A 61 4.22 -10.83 14.87
C GLY A 61 5.60 -11.10 15.45
N TYR A 62 5.72 -12.10 16.31
CA TYR A 62 7.00 -12.57 16.84
C TYR A 62 7.33 -13.95 16.27
N MET A 63 8.54 -14.09 15.75
CA MET A 63 9.09 -15.35 15.28
C MET A 63 9.56 -16.21 16.46
N LYS A 64 9.80 -17.51 16.23
CA LYS A 64 10.25 -18.45 17.28
C LYS A 64 11.58 -18.04 17.93
N ASN A 65 12.41 -17.28 17.22
CA ASN A 65 13.68 -16.74 17.71
C ASN A 65 13.52 -15.41 18.48
N GLY A 66 12.29 -14.95 18.72
CA GLY A 66 12.01 -13.70 19.44
C GLY A 66 12.09 -12.43 18.59
N GLU A 67 12.51 -12.52 17.33
CA GLU A 67 12.54 -11.37 16.43
C GLU A 67 11.14 -11.01 15.91
N THR A 68 10.94 -9.74 15.57
CA THR A 68 9.68 -9.28 14.99
C THR A 68 9.60 -9.57 13.49
N SER A 69 8.43 -10.03 13.04
CA SER A 69 8.11 -10.24 11.63
C SER A 69 7.29 -9.07 11.09
N LYS A 70 7.94 -8.21 10.32
CA LYS A 70 7.29 -7.08 9.64
C LYS A 70 6.33 -7.54 8.54
N SER A 71 6.68 -8.60 7.81
CA SER A 71 5.80 -9.17 6.78
C SER A 71 4.49 -9.68 7.38
N TYR A 72 4.55 -10.27 8.58
CA TYR A 72 3.35 -10.63 9.32
C TYR A 72 2.52 -9.40 9.70
N GLY A 73 3.17 -8.33 10.18
CA GLY A 73 2.51 -7.05 10.46
C GLY A 73 1.75 -6.50 9.26
N CYS A 74 2.39 -6.45 8.08
CA CYS A 74 1.73 -6.02 6.84
C CYS A 74 0.54 -6.92 6.46
N PHE A 75 0.68 -8.24 6.61
CA PHE A 75 -0.41 -9.20 6.34
C PHE A 75 -1.59 -9.02 7.29
N ARG A 76 -1.35 -8.72 8.56
CA ARG A 76 -2.40 -8.43 9.54
C ARG A 76 -3.05 -7.08 9.29
N ALA A 77 -2.25 -6.06 8.96
CA ALA A 77 -2.72 -4.73 8.62
C ALA A 77 -3.64 -4.74 7.40
N SER A 78 -3.32 -5.53 6.37
CA SER A 78 -4.16 -5.62 5.16
C SER A 78 -5.54 -6.26 5.41
N GLN A 79 -5.71 -6.95 6.53
CA GLN A 79 -6.97 -7.54 6.98
C GLN A 79 -7.62 -6.74 8.12
N SER A 80 -7.00 -5.63 8.54
CA SER A 80 -7.51 -4.83 9.66
C SER A 80 -8.77 -4.08 9.25
N LYS A 81 -9.65 -3.85 10.24
CA LYS A 81 -10.83 -3.01 10.03
C LYS A 81 -10.43 -1.59 9.59
N LYS A 82 -9.39 -1.01 10.19
CA LYS A 82 -8.91 0.34 9.86
C LYS A 82 -8.48 0.46 8.40
N PHE A 83 -7.73 -0.52 7.90
CA PHE A 83 -7.32 -0.51 6.50
C PHE A 83 -8.50 -0.72 5.56
N ASN A 84 -9.42 -1.63 5.89
CA ASN A 84 -10.64 -1.83 5.10
C ASN A 84 -11.54 -0.58 5.07
N ASP A 85 -11.78 0.05 6.22
CA ASP A 85 -12.54 1.30 6.33
C ASP A 85 -11.88 2.41 5.48
N PHE A 86 -10.54 2.48 5.48
CA PHE A 86 -9.81 3.38 4.61
C PHE A 86 -10.08 3.07 3.13
N ILE A 87 -9.95 1.81 2.68
CA ILE A 87 -10.20 1.45 1.28
C ILE A 87 -11.62 1.85 0.86
N VAL A 88 -12.63 1.50 1.65
CA VAL A 88 -14.04 1.87 1.37
C VAL A 88 -14.23 3.39 1.31
N SER A 89 -13.51 4.16 2.14
CA SER A 89 -13.56 5.63 2.06
C SER A 89 -13.00 6.21 0.76
N GLN A 90 -12.26 5.43 -0.02
CA GLN A 90 -11.74 5.82 -1.33
C GLN A 90 -12.70 5.45 -2.47
N ASP A 91 -13.79 4.72 -2.23
CA ASP A 91 -14.70 4.23 -3.28
C ASP A 91 -15.31 5.38 -4.12
N SER A 92 -15.39 6.60 -3.58
CA SER A 92 -15.80 7.80 -4.34
C SER A 92 -14.88 8.15 -5.51
N TYR A 93 -13.69 7.55 -5.57
CA TYR A 93 -12.69 7.75 -6.62
C TYR A 93 -12.60 6.55 -7.57
N ILE A 94 -13.56 5.61 -7.55
CA ILE A 94 -13.60 4.50 -8.51
C ILE A 94 -14.00 5.04 -9.89
N THR A 95 -13.23 4.68 -10.93
CA THR A 95 -13.69 4.88 -12.31
C THR A 95 -14.77 3.87 -12.65
N GLU A 96 -15.96 4.32 -13.03
CA GLU A 96 -16.86 3.47 -13.81
C GLU A 96 -16.15 3.13 -15.14
N LYS A 97 -16.02 1.83 -15.43
CA LYS A 97 -15.42 1.33 -16.67
C LYS A 97 -16.46 1.21 -17.77
#